data_AF-A0A1F2WKH8-F1
#
_entry.id   AF-A0A1F2WKH8-F1
#
_cell.length_a   1.000
_cell.length_b   1.000
_cell.length_c   1.000
_cell.angle_alpha   90.00
_cell.angle_beta   90.00
_cell.angle_gamma   90.00
#
_symmetry.space_group_name_H-M   'P 1'
#
loop_
_entity.id
_entity.type
_entity.pdbx_description
1 polymer ?
#
loop_
_entity_poly.entity_id
_entity_poly.type
_entity_poly.pdbx_seq_one_letter_code
_entity_poly.pdbx_strand_id
1 'polypeptide(L)'
;MSPNWYFAEGYTGGTFDTYILLSNPGWTDTVANVDFHRDDGATFRYPYGVPAQRRIAIHVDDLPGLDNANFSTIVSSDQPIMAEREMFFVMTRGY
;
A
#
# COMPACT_ATOMS: atom_id res chain seq x y z
N MET A 1 -0.33 10.67 12.98
CA MET A 1 -0.01 10.94 11.56
C MET A 1 1.47 11.14 11.42
N SER A 2 2.06 10.66 10.33
CA SER A 2 3.49 10.74 10.02
C SER A 2 3.67 10.94 8.52
N PRO A 3 4.72 11.63 8.05
CA PRO A 3 5.06 11.68 6.64
C PRO A 3 5.74 10.39 6.15
N ASN A 4 6.14 9.47 7.05
CA ASN A 4 6.81 8.21 6.69
C ASN A 4 6.21 7.02 7.43
N TRP A 5 5.93 5.94 6.68
CA TRP A 5 5.42 4.66 7.19
C TRP A 5 6.14 3.49 6.52
N TYR A 6 6.29 2.39 7.25
CA TYR A 6 7.03 1.22 6.81
C TYR A 6 6.25 -0.05 7.16
N PHE A 7 6.06 -0.92 6.17
CA PHE A 7 5.46 -2.23 6.35
C PHE A 7 6.45 -3.27 5.84
N ALA A 8 6.99 -4.09 6.74
CA ALA A 8 8.05 -5.05 6.41
C ALA A 8 7.56 -6.22 5.56
N GLU A 9 6.25 -6.47 5.52
CA GLU A 9 5.66 -7.62 4.85
C GLU A 9 4.50 -7.16 3.96
N GLY A 10 4.33 -7.86 2.84
CA GLY A 10 3.25 -7.75 1.89
C GLY A 10 3.36 -8.90 0.89
N TYR A 11 2.21 -9.43 0.48
CA TYR A 11 2.16 -10.51 -0.50
C TYR A 11 0.87 -10.42 -1.31
N THR A 12 1.01 -10.52 -2.62
CA THR A 12 -0.09 -10.66 -3.56
C THR A 12 -0.01 -12.00 -4.25
N GLY A 13 -1.17 -12.52 -4.66
CA GLY A 13 -1.27 -13.78 -5.39
C GLY A 13 -1.79 -14.94 -4.55
N GLY A 14 -2.07 -16.05 -5.23
CA GLY A 14 -2.76 -17.18 -4.62
C GLY A 14 -4.15 -16.78 -4.13
N THR A 15 -4.37 -16.86 -2.81
CA THR A 15 -5.63 -16.46 -2.16
C THR A 15 -5.52 -15.15 -1.39
N PHE A 16 -4.39 -14.43 -1.49
CA PHE A 16 -4.12 -13.20 -0.76
C PHE A 16 -4.38 -11.97 -1.63
N ASP A 17 -5.09 -10.99 -1.07
CA ASP A 17 -5.27 -9.65 -1.64
C ASP A 17 -4.68 -8.63 -0.67
N THR A 18 -3.79 -7.75 -1.14
CA THR A 18 -3.16 -6.72 -0.30
C THR A 18 -3.63 -5.32 -0.67
N TYR A 19 -3.98 -4.53 0.35
CA TYR A 19 -4.35 -3.13 0.22
C TYR A 19 -3.42 -2.22 1.03
N ILE A 20 -3.08 -1.07 0.45
CA ILE A 20 -2.49 0.05 1.17
C ILE A 20 -3.52 1.17 1.25
N LEU A 21 -3.93 1.51 2.48
CA LEU A 21 -4.89 2.56 2.74
C LEU A 21 -4.17 3.80 3.22
N LEU A 22 -4.47 4.93 2.59
CA LEU A 22 -3.88 6.23 2.93
C LEU A 22 -5.01 7.18 3.32
N SER A 23 -4.90 7.79 4.50
CA SER A 23 -5.89 8.73 5.02
C SER A 23 -5.23 10.07 5.35
N ASN A 24 -5.75 11.14 4.76
CA ASN A 24 -5.35 12.51 5.01
C ASN A 24 -6.49 13.24 5.75
N PRO A 25 -6.47 13.31 7.09
CA PRO A 25 -7.44 14.10 7.84
C PRO A 25 -7.09 15.60 7.87
N GLY A 26 -5.97 16.00 7.26
CA GLY A 26 -5.56 17.39 7.13
C GLY A 26 -6.44 18.17 6.15
N TRP A 27 -6.19 19.48 6.09
CA TRP A 27 -6.97 20.45 5.31
C TRP A 27 -6.33 20.81 3.97
N THR A 28 -5.19 20.20 3.63
CA THR A 28 -4.46 20.43 2.39
C THR A 28 -4.29 19.10 1.68
N ASP A 29 -4.47 19.08 0.36
CA ASP A 29 -4.15 17.92 -0.46
C ASP A 29 -2.66 17.58 -0.34
N THR A 30 -2.32 16.31 -0.45
CA THR A 30 -0.92 15.86 -0.43
C THR A 30 -0.70 14.80 -1.50
N VAL A 31 0.55 14.61 -1.90
CA VAL A 31 0.98 13.43 -2.66
C VAL A 31 1.71 12.48 -1.71
N ALA A 32 1.45 11.19 -1.87
CA ALA A 32 2.17 10.12 -1.21
C ALA A 32 2.86 9.24 -2.27
N ASN A 33 4.16 9.02 -2.14
CA ASN A 33 4.88 8.01 -2.90
C ASN A 33 4.82 6.69 -2.12
N VAL A 34 4.32 5.65 -2.77
CA VAL A 34 4.27 4.28 -2.24
C VAL A 34 5.28 3.44 -3.00
N ASP A 35 6.31 3.00 -2.29
CA ASP A 35 7.39 2.18 -2.79
C ASP A 35 7.20 0.72 -2.37
N PHE A 36 7.36 -0.19 -3.32
CA PHE A 36 7.34 -1.62 -3.10
C PHE A 36 8.70 -2.20 -3.44
N HIS A 37 9.33 -2.87 -2.47
CA HIS A 37 10.61 -3.55 -2.65
C HIS A 37 10.39 -5.05 -2.60
N ARG A 38 10.58 -5.72 -3.75
CA ARG A 38 10.44 -7.17 -3.87
C ARG A 38 11.66 -7.92 -3.34
N ASP A 39 11.44 -9.18 -3.00
CA ASP A 39 12.47 -10.11 -2.55
C ASP A 39 13.55 -10.42 -3.62
N ASP A 40 13.21 -10.27 -4.91
CA ASP A 40 14.15 -10.36 -6.03
C ASP A 40 14.97 -9.08 -6.28
N GLY A 41 14.78 -8.05 -5.46
CA GLY A 41 15.48 -6.76 -5.55
C GLY A 41 14.84 -5.74 -6.49
N ALA A 42 13.77 -6.09 -7.22
CA ALA A 42 13.04 -5.12 -8.01
C ALA A 42 12.31 -4.11 -7.10
N THR A 43 12.26 -2.84 -7.54
CA THR A 43 11.60 -1.75 -6.80
C THR A 43 10.62 -1.02 -7.70
N PHE A 44 9.43 -0.75 -7.19
CA PHE A 44 8.35 -0.04 -7.88
C PHE A 44 7.91 1.15 -7.04
N ARG A 45 7.75 2.32 -7.67
CA ARG A 45 7.29 3.56 -7.00
C ARG A 45 6.05 4.08 -7.69
N TYR A 46 5.00 4.33 -6.91
CA TYR A 46 3.73 4.87 -7.40
C TYR A 46 3.32 6.12 -6.61
N PRO A 47 3.15 7.29 -7.27
CA PRO A 47 2.62 8.47 -6.62
C PRO A 47 1.08 8.45 -6.58
N TYR A 48 0.50 8.79 -5.44
CA TYR A 48 -0.93 8.91 -5.24
C TYR A 48 -1.30 10.26 -4.64
N GLY A 49 -2.27 10.94 -5.25
CA GLY A 49 -2.91 12.09 -4.63
C GLY A 49 -3.82 11.64 -3.49
N VAL A 50 -3.66 12.22 -2.31
CA VAL A 50 -4.51 11.99 -1.15
C VAL A 50 -5.18 13.33 -0.77
N PRO A 51 -6.39 13.59 -1.27
CA PRO A 51 -7.07 14.86 -1.03
C PRO A 51 -7.32 15.11 0.46
N ALA A 52 -7.44 16.40 0.81
CA ALA A 52 -7.78 16.85 2.16
C ALA A 52 -9.07 16.17 2.65
N GLN A 53 -9.05 15.75 3.91
CA GLN A 53 -10.17 15.09 4.60
C GLN A 53 -10.72 13.86 3.84
N ARG A 54 -9.85 13.09 3.18
CA ARG A 54 -10.23 11.88 2.44
C ARG A 54 -9.31 10.72 2.76
N ARG A 55 -9.80 9.52 2.43
CA ARG A 55 -8.97 8.33 2.32
C ARG A 55 -9.00 7.80 0.89
N ILE A 56 -7.96 7.07 0.53
CA ILE A 56 -7.90 6.23 -0.66
C ILE A 56 -7.49 4.81 -0.26
N ALA A 57 -7.85 3.85 -1.10
CA ALA A 57 -7.41 2.46 -1.00
C ALA A 57 -6.69 2.10 -2.29
N ILE A 58 -5.49 1.57 -2.17
CA ILE A 58 -4.67 1.08 -3.27
C ILE A 58 -4.74 -0.44 -3.21
N HIS A 59 -5.34 -1.05 -4.23
CA HIS A 59 -5.31 -2.49 -4.42
C HIS A 59 -3.96 -2.86 -5.07
N VAL A 60 -3.09 -3.54 -4.33
CA VAL A 60 -1.71 -3.77 -4.78
C VAL A 60 -1.64 -4.78 -5.92
N ASP A 61 -2.57 -5.74 -5.94
CA ASP A 61 -2.70 -6.78 -6.95
C ASP A 61 -2.93 -6.23 -8.37
N ASP A 62 -3.50 -5.03 -8.49
CA ASP A 62 -3.73 -4.35 -9.78
C ASP A 62 -2.48 -3.63 -10.30
N LEU A 63 -1.39 -3.56 -9.52
CA LEU A 63 -0.19 -2.82 -9.88
C LEU A 63 0.78 -3.70 -10.71
N PRO A 64 1.27 -3.20 -11.86
CA PRO A 64 2.22 -3.94 -12.68
C PRO A 64 3.45 -4.40 -11.90
N GLY A 65 3.74 -5.70 -11.98
CA GLY A 65 4.87 -6.31 -11.28
C GLY A 65 4.62 -6.61 -9.80
N LEU A 66 3.40 -6.42 -9.31
CA LEU A 66 2.98 -6.72 -7.93
C LEU A 66 1.70 -7.56 -7.88
N ASP A 67 1.32 -8.23 -8.96
CA ASP A 67 0.14 -9.10 -9.06
C ASP A 67 0.36 -10.51 -8.47
N ASN A 68 1.63 -10.90 -8.27
CA ASN A 68 2.04 -12.15 -7.62
C ASN A 68 3.46 -12.01 -7.06
N ALA A 69 3.62 -11.35 -5.92
CA ALA A 69 4.94 -10.99 -5.39
C ALA A 69 4.99 -10.90 -3.87
N ASN A 70 6.14 -11.23 -3.28
CA ASN A 70 6.49 -10.85 -1.90
C ASN A 70 7.20 -9.48 -1.93
N PHE A 71 6.84 -8.60 -1.01
CA PHE A 71 7.44 -7.27 -0.94
C PHE A 71 7.36 -6.65 0.45
N SER A 72 8.18 -5.62 0.68
CA SER A 72 7.96 -4.62 1.73
C SER A 72 7.41 -3.33 1.11
N THR A 73 6.76 -2.50 1.93
CA THR A 73 6.18 -1.21 1.49
C THR A 73 6.74 -0.05 2.30
N ILE A 74 7.12 1.03 1.61
CA ILE A 74 7.47 2.31 2.22
C ILE A 74 6.51 3.37 1.69
N VAL A 75 5.89 4.13 2.57
CA VAL A 75 5.06 5.28 2.21
C VAL A 75 5.75 6.55 2.67
N SER A 76 5.95 7.49 1.75
CA SER A 76 6.44 8.83 2.05
C SER A 76 5.50 9.90 1.49
N SER A 77 5.24 10.98 2.22
CA SER A 77 4.33 12.04 1.78
C SER A 77 4.78 13.44 2.21
N ASP A 78 4.37 14.44 1.43
CA ASP A 78 4.72 15.85 1.67
C ASP A 78 4.06 16.42 2.94
N GLN A 79 2.92 15.87 3.34
CA GLN A 79 2.21 16.18 4.59
C GLN A 79 2.02 14.92 5.45
N PRO A 80 1.89 15.03 6.78
CA PRO A 80 1.58 13.88 7.62
C PRO A 80 0.24 13.23 7.27
N ILE A 81 0.27 11.94 6.98
CA ILE A 81 -0.93 11.11 6.74
C ILE A 81 -1.00 9.95 7.74
N MET A 82 -2.08 9.18 7.69
CA MET A 82 -2.14 7.82 8.24
C MET A 82 -2.01 6.82 7.10
N ALA A 83 -1.26 5.74 7.33
CA ALA A 83 -1.15 4.63 6.41
C ALA A 83 -1.48 3.33 7.14
N GLU A 84 -2.15 2.41 6.44
CA GLU A 84 -2.51 1.10 6.94
C GLU A 84 -2.32 0.06 5.83
N ARG A 85 -1.89 -1.15 6.23
CA ARG A 85 -1.85 -2.33 5.37
C ARG A 85 -2.97 -3.26 5.79
N GLU A 86 -3.87 -3.56 4.87
CA GLU A 86 -4.87 -4.62 5.02
C GLU A 86 -4.51 -5.79 4.12
N MET A 87 -4.67 -7.01 4.61
CA MET A 87 -4.49 -8.24 3.84
C MET A 87 -5.68 -9.14 4.05
N PHE A 88 -6.32 -9.53 2.96
CA PHE A 88 -7.39 -10.51 2.95
C PHE A 88 -6.85 -11.83 2.44
N PHE A 89 -7.36 -12.94 2.97
CA PHE A 89 -7.04 -14.26 2.44
C PHE A 89 -8.29 -15.13 2.38
N VAL A 90 -8.53 -15.74 1.21
CA VAL A 90 -9.62 -16.72 1.07
C VAL A 90 -9.17 -18.05 1.66
N MET A 91 -9.85 -18.49 2.73
CA MET A 91 -9.72 -19.85 3.22
C MET A 91 -10.68 -20.77 2.46
N THR A 92 -10.16 -21.64 1.60
CA THR A 92 -10.96 -22.76 1.10
C THR A 92 -11.13 -23.78 2.23
N ARG A 93 -12.33 -23.90 2.79
CA ARG A 93 -12.64 -24.92 3.81
C ARG A 93 -12.70 -26.28 3.11
N GLY A 94 -11.65 -27.07 3.23
CA GLY A 94 -11.66 -28.48 2.83
C GLY A 94 -12.63 -29.26 3.72
N TYR A 95 -13.67 -29.84 3.11
CA TYR A 95 -14.42 -30.96 3.68
C TYR A 95 -13.95 -32.24 3.03
#